data_AF-A0A1I0FX92-F1
#
_entry.id   AF-A0A1I0FX92-F1
#
_cell.length_a   1.000
_cell.length_b   1.000
_cell.length_c   1.000
_cell.angle_alpha   90.00
_cell.angle_beta   90.00
_cell.angle_gamma   90.00
#
_symmetry.space_group_name_H-M   'P 1'
#
loop_
_entity.id
_entity.type
_entity.pdbx_description
1 polymer ?
#
loop_
_entity_poly.entity_id
_entity_poly.type
_entity_poly.pdbx_seq_one_letter_code
_entity_poly.pdbx_strand_id
1 'polypeptide(L)' 'MANIMPKVFVELDPRQPVPEILAVISAMMPYNPDHEVNILLGVADAVQKRLELITKGSEANGIPAPERKREDQ' A
#
# COMPACT_ATOMS: atom_id res chain seq x y z
N MET A 1 -20.78 -9.29 -25.54
CA MET A 1 -21.07 -8.03 -24.84
C MET A 1 -19.75 -7.33 -24.55
N ALA A 2 -19.66 -6.02 -24.76
CA ALA A 2 -18.47 -5.27 -24.36
C ALA A 2 -18.41 -5.17 -22.83
N ASN A 3 -17.25 -5.43 -22.22
CA ASN A 3 -17.04 -5.22 -20.80
C ASN A 3 -16.60 -3.77 -20.57
N ILE A 4 -17.47 -2.93 -20.03
CA ILE A 4 -17.19 -1.52 -19.76
C ILE A 4 -16.71 -1.40 -18.31
N MET A 5 -15.45 -1.02 -18.12
CA MET A 5 -14.86 -0.78 -16.80
C MET A 5 -14.49 0.70 -16.64
N PRO A 6 -15.04 1.42 -15.65
CA PRO A 6 -14.63 2.79 -15.36
C PRO A 6 -13.17 2.79 -14.86
N LYS A 7 -12.38 3.75 -15.34
CA LYS A 7 -10.99 3.97 -14.92
C LYS A 7 -10.83 5.41 -14.44
N VAL A 8 -10.21 5.58 -13.29
CA VAL A 8 -9.78 6.88 -12.76
C VAL A 8 -8.30 7.07 -13.11
N PHE A 9 -7.97 8.21 -13.70
CA PHE A 9 -6.60 8.63 -13.99
C PHE A 9 -6.28 9.86 -13.16
N VAL A 10 -5.13 9.86 -12.48
CA VAL A 10 -4.70 10.92 -11.57
C VAL A 10 -3.19 11.07 -11.67
N GLU A 11 -2.74 12.31 -11.78
CA GLU A 11 -1.33 12.69 -11.64
C GLU A 11 -1.11 13.12 -10.19
N LEU A 12 -0.02 12.66 -9.57
CA LEU A 12 0.27 12.91 -8.16
C LEU A 12 1.53 13.76 -8.04
N ASP A 13 1.50 14.79 -7.19
CA ASP A 13 2.71 15.50 -6.78
C ASP A 13 3.45 14.73 -5.67
N PRO A 14 4.61 14.11 -5.96
CA PRO A 14 5.34 13.34 -4.97
C PRO A 14 5.90 14.20 -3.82
N ARG A 15 5.90 15.53 -3.95
CA ARG A 15 6.31 16.44 -2.86
C ARG A 15 5.26 16.53 -1.75
N GLN A 16 4.02 16.12 -2.01
CA GLN A 16 2.90 16.15 -1.07
C GLN A 16 2.15 14.80 -1.01
N PRO A 17 2.82 13.68 -0.68
CA PRO A 17 2.27 12.35 -0.93
C PRO A 17 0.98 12.03 -0.16
N VAL A 18 0.82 12.53 1.07
CA VAL A 18 -0.36 12.23 1.89
C VAL A 18 -1.61 12.95 1.38
N PRO A 19 -1.61 14.29 1.18
CA PRO A 19 -2.72 14.98 0.52
C PRO A 19 -3.11 14.37 -0.82
N GLU A 20 -2.13 14.02 -1.65
CA GLU A 20 -2.37 13.42 -2.97
C GLU A 20 -3.08 12.06 -2.87
N ILE A 21 -2.65 11.18 -1.95
CA ILE A 21 -3.32 9.90 -1.72
C ILE A 21 -4.76 10.10 -1.24
N LEU A 22 -5.01 11.07 -0.35
CA LEU A 22 -6.37 11.39 0.10
C LEU A 22 -7.23 11.89 -1.06
N ALA A 23 -6.68 12.71 -1.96
CA ALA A 23 -7.40 13.18 -3.14
C ALA A 23 -7.84 12.02 -4.06
N VAL A 24 -7.01 10.98 -4.21
CA VAL A 24 -7.38 9.75 -4.95
C VAL A 24 -8.56 9.04 -4.29
N ILE A 25 -8.55 8.91 -2.96
CA ILE A 25 -9.66 8.28 -2.23
C ILE A 25 -10.93 9.11 -2.43
N SER A 26 -10.85 10.44 -2.28
CA SER A 26 -12.00 11.33 -2.52
C SER A 26 -12.56 11.23 -3.94
N ALA A 27 -11.71 11.06 -4.96
CA ALA A 27 -12.13 10.88 -6.35
C ALA A 27 -12.93 9.59 -6.59
N MET A 28 -12.81 8.59 -5.71
CA MET A 28 -13.59 7.35 -5.80
C MET A 28 -15.00 7.45 -5.18
N MET A 29 -15.26 8.45 -4.33
CA MET A 29 -16.51 8.58 -3.59
C MET A 29 -17.76 8.78 -4.46
N PRO A 30 -17.73 9.54 -5.58
CA PRO A 30 -18.90 9.67 -6.45
C PRO A 30 -19.44 8.35 -7.01
N TYR A 31 -18.58 7.32 -7.10
CA TYR A 31 -18.94 5.99 -7.56
C TYR A 31 -19.30 5.04 -6.40
N ASN A 32 -19.10 5.45 -5.15
CA ASN A 32 -19.26 4.63 -3.94
C ASN A 32 -19.79 5.45 -2.73
N PRO A 33 -20.92 6.18 -2.87
CA PRO A 33 -21.33 7.20 -1.90
C PRO A 33 -21.57 6.68 -0.49
N ASP A 34 -22.12 5.48 -0.34
CA ASP A 34 -22.46 4.90 0.97
C ASP A 34 -21.29 4.12 1.61
N HIS A 35 -20.13 4.08 0.95
CA HIS A 35 -19.00 3.24 1.35
C HIS A 35 -17.80 4.03 1.85
N GLU A 36 -17.86 5.37 1.92
CA GLU A 36 -16.73 6.21 2.31
C GLU A 36 -16.09 5.76 3.63
N VAL A 37 -16.89 5.62 4.69
CA VAL A 37 -16.40 5.19 6.01
C VAL A 37 -15.74 3.81 5.94
N ASN A 38 -16.35 2.86 5.23
CA ASN A 38 -15.82 1.51 5.10
C ASN A 38 -14.50 1.48 4.32
N ILE A 39 -14.39 2.30 3.27
CA ILE A 39 -13.17 2.46 2.48
C ILE A 39 -12.06 3.05 3.36
N LEU A 40 -12.35 4.12 4.10
CA LEU A 40 -11.37 4.77 4.98
C LEU A 40 -10.89 3.83 6.09
N LEU A 41 -11.81 3.07 6.71
CA LEU A 41 -11.45 2.06 7.72
C LEU A 41 -10.60 0.93 7.12
N GLY A 42 -10.96 0.44 5.93
CA GLY A 42 -10.19 -0.59 5.23
C GLY A 42 -8.78 -0.12 4.84
N VAL A 43 -8.65 1.13 4.38
CA VAL A 43 -7.36 1.76 4.08
C VAL A 43 -6.53 1.90 5.36
N ALA A 44 -7.12 2.35 6.48
CA ALA A 44 -6.43 2.47 7.75
C ALA A 44 -5.86 1.12 8.24
N ASP A 45 -6.67 0.05 8.19
CA ASP A 45 -6.23 -1.30 8.55
C ASP A 45 -5.09 -1.80 7.64
N ALA A 46 -5.20 -1.60 6.33
CA ALA A 46 -4.15 -1.98 5.38
C ALA A 46 -2.83 -1.22 5.62
N VAL A 47 -2.91 0.07 5.93
CA VAL A 47 -1.74 0.89 6.28
C VAL A 47 -1.12 0.41 7.58
N GLN A 48 -1.94 0.16 8.62
CA GLN A 48 -1.47 -0.34 9.91
C GLN A 48 -0.72 -1.67 9.75
N LYS A 49 -1.29 -2.63 9.01
CA LYS A 49 -0.63 -3.91 8.70
C LYS A 49 0.70 -3.72 7.98
N ARG A 50 0.75 -2.82 7.01
CA ARG A 50 2.00 -2.51 6.29
C ARG A 50 3.05 -1.91 7.22
N LEU A 51 2.66 -0.98 8.09
CA LEU A 51 3.57 -0.38 9.07
C LEU A 51 4.10 -1.43 10.03
N GLU A 52 3.26 -2.33 10.53
CA GLU A 52 3.68 -3.42 11.40
C GLU A 52 4.69 -4.37 10.73
N LEU A 53 4.53 -4.69 9.44
CA LEU A 53 5.51 -5.50 8.72
C LEU A 53 6.86 -4.79 8.60
N ILE A 54 6.86 -3.47 8.38
CA ILE A 54 8.08 -2.68 8.27
C ILE A 54 8.78 -2.58 9.63
N THR A 55 8.03 -2.32 10.71
CA THR A 55 8.59 -2.13 12.05
C THR A 55 9.04 -3.46 12.66
N LYS A 56 8.24 -4.53 12.56
CA LYS A 56 8.61 -5.89 13.02
C LYS A 56 9.70 -6.52 12.16
N GLY A 57 9.70 -6.26 10.85
CA GLY A 57 10.77 -6.69 9.93
C GLY A 57 12.11 -5.97 10.16
N SER A 58 12.10 -4.81 10.82
CA SER A 58 13.34 -4.10 11.20
C SER A 58 14.03 -4.72 12.43
N GLU A 59 13.32 -5.48 13.26
CA GLU A 59 13.91 -6.30 14.33
C GLU A 59 14.51 -7.62 13.80
N ALA A 60 14.16 -8.02 12.57
CA ALA A 60 14.60 -9.27 11.95
C ALA A 60 15.82 -9.13 11.02
N ASN A 61 16.41 -7.92 10.88
CA ASN A 61 17.66 -7.72 10.11
C ASN A 61 18.92 -8.11 10.90
N GLY A 62 18.83 -9.16 11.70
CA GLY A 62 19.95 -9.91 12.29
C GLY A 62 20.13 -11.27 11.62
N ILE A 63 19.88 -11.39 10.32
CA ILE A 63 20.19 -12.62 9.58
C ILE A 63 21.71 -12.68 9.42
N PRO A 64 22.44 -13.61 10.07
CA PRO A 64 23.84 -13.83 9.74
C PRO A 64 23.87 -14.33 8.30
N ALA A 65 24.75 -13.74 7.48
CA ALA A 65 24.95 -14.13 6.10
C ALA A 65 25.05 -15.67 6.00
N PRO A 66 24.42 -16.32 5.00
CA PRO A 66 24.55 -17.75 4.85
C PRO A 66 26.04 -18.07 4.67
N GLU A 67 26.60 -18.85 5.59
CA GLU A 67 27.94 -19.40 5.47
C GLU A 67 28.01 -20.15 4.14
N ARG A 68 28.72 -19.56 3.17
CA ARG A 68 29.16 -20.30 2.00
C ARG A 68 30.14 -21.35 2.50
N LYS A 69 29.67 -22.58 2.71
CA LYS A 69 30.56 -23.73 2.75
C LYS A 69 31.31 -23.72 1.40
N ARG A 70 32.58 -23.34 1.44
CA ARG A 70 33.50 -23.67 0.37
C ARG A 70 33.62 -25.18 0.39
N GLU A 71 33.00 -25.83 -0.58
CA GLU A 71 33.35 -27.21 -0.92
C GLU A 71 34.75 -27.14 -1.56
N ASP A 72 35.76 -27.23 -0.70
CA ASP A 72 37.12 -27.59 -1.09
C ASP A 72 37.29 -29.10 -0.88
N GLN A 73 37.74 -29.77 -1.95
CA GLN A 73 38.24 -31.16 -2.09
C GLN A 73 37.25 -32.24 -2.54
#